data_AF-A0A9P2FK72-F1
#
_entry.id   AF-A0A9P2FK72-F1
#
_cell.length_a   1.000
_cell.length_b   1.000
_cell.length_c   1.000
_cell.angle_alpha   90.00
_cell.angle_beta   90.00
_cell.angle_gamma   90.00
#
_symmetry.space_group_name_H-M   'P 1'
#
loop_
_entity.id
_entity.type
_entity.pdbx_description
1 polymer ?
#
loop_
_entity_poly.entity_id
_entity_poly.type
_entity_poly.pdbx_seq_one_letter_code
_entity_poly.pdbx_strand_id
1 'polypeptide(L)'
;MKKLVKSAVVFASLVFIGTSATMITEKASAASIDPVQKADGQATYIPKGVRDGTATEEHDGFEDGTNSVLQQVPLLRATTGYPDVNAYIKSNKFSTAKIEKQLKSQFPKFNYRNGYGKPEGIVIHETANNSSTITGEINYMSTNYNNAFVHAFVDKSRIIQIHPTENGVWGAGQYANARFIQVELVRSKTFDEFARSINNYAYYAAYLLDQYNLPVDSAHSDGKGTVWSHDAVTRYLGGTTHTDPVAYFNQWGYNFNNFVSLINEKYKAMQVNYEKIEYDKAITAYSRVKTATGNSVWTKPNKTEGAKLVNPLSSYSGKNLRIIREAKTSGGTIWYQFSVGGKTIGWVDSKALNTFYTPSMEKTITGTRYVLPSKQTVHYYGLPVEDSAIDRGPLSKFNGQALTLQREATIEGQLWYRVKDLGWVKAANLTTTKYDLIEYDKAITAYSRVKTASGNSVWTKPNKIEGAQKISALSTYSGKNMRIIREAKTSSGTIWYQFSVGGKTIGWVETKALNTFYTPSMEKNLTATRYVLTSKKNEHYYGLPVVDSAIDRGPLSKFSGKTLTVQREATIEGQLWYRVKDLGWTKAANLSAKKQ
;
A
#
# COMPACT_ATOMS: atom_id res chain seq x y z
N MET A 1 7.01 -18.56 68.02
CA MET A 1 7.32 -19.80 68.78
C MET A 1 7.76 -20.86 67.78
N LYS A 2 8.98 -21.39 67.95
CA LYS A 2 9.50 -22.77 67.68
C LYS A 2 9.05 -23.46 66.37
N LYS A 3 9.88 -24.10 65.54
CA LYS A 3 11.25 -24.68 65.58
C LYS A 3 11.46 -25.23 64.15
N LEU A 4 12.52 -24.93 63.38
CA LEU A 4 13.83 -25.61 63.33
C LEU A 4 13.83 -27.11 63.68
N VAL A 5 14.10 -27.97 62.68
CA VAL A 5 14.92 -29.18 62.87
C VAL A 5 15.85 -29.38 61.67
N LYS A 6 17.16 -29.38 61.96
CA LYS A 6 18.28 -29.87 61.15
C LYS A 6 18.50 -31.36 61.45
N SER A 7 19.09 -32.08 60.50
CA SER A 7 20.01 -33.23 60.70
C SER A 7 20.75 -33.36 59.35
N ALA A 8 22.08 -33.13 59.18
CA ALA A 8 23.28 -33.73 59.79
C ALA A 8 23.24 -35.27 59.78
N VAL A 9 24.26 -36.07 59.46
CA VAL A 9 25.66 -36.01 58.97
C VAL A 9 25.99 -37.50 58.74
N VAL A 10 26.73 -37.92 57.70
CA VAL A 10 27.70 -39.05 57.81
C VAL A 10 28.87 -38.85 56.83
N PHE A 11 30.08 -38.80 57.39
CA PHE A 11 31.37 -38.94 56.73
C PHE A 11 31.73 -40.42 56.58
N ALA A 12 32.37 -40.80 55.48
CA ALA A 12 33.24 -41.97 55.41
C ALA A 12 34.45 -41.66 54.51
N SER A 13 35.61 -41.57 55.14
CA SER A 13 36.94 -41.51 54.57
C SER A 13 37.46 -42.92 54.28
N LEU A 14 38.24 -43.10 53.21
CA LEU A 14 39.18 -44.22 53.06
C LEU A 14 40.50 -43.71 52.44
N VAL A 15 41.60 -44.32 52.90
CA VAL A 15 42.98 -43.83 52.87
C VAL A 15 43.84 -44.56 51.82
N PHE A 16 44.77 -43.80 51.24
CA PHE A 16 46.07 -44.10 50.59
C PHE A 16 46.50 -45.55 50.28
N ILE A 17 47.06 -45.73 49.06
CA ILE A 17 48.40 -46.31 48.83
C ILE A 17 49.05 -45.54 47.67
N GLY A 18 50.32 -45.16 47.81
CA GLY A 18 51.14 -44.56 46.74
C GLY A 18 52.39 -45.37 46.44
N THR A 19 52.94 -45.14 45.25
CA THR A 19 54.31 -45.38 44.73
C THR A 19 54.24 -45.03 43.24
N SER A 20 55.22 -44.57 42.47
CA SER A 20 56.55 -43.97 42.63
C SER A 20 56.94 -43.59 41.19
N ALA A 21 57.62 -42.46 40.98
CA ALA A 21 58.03 -41.99 39.66
C ALA A 21 59.18 -42.82 39.07
N THR A 22 59.23 -42.94 37.74
CA THR A 22 60.48 -43.18 37.01
C THR A 22 60.51 -42.31 35.77
N MET A 23 61.42 -41.35 35.77
CA MET A 23 61.80 -40.53 34.62
C MET A 23 62.72 -41.36 33.71
N ILE A 24 62.40 -41.44 32.42
CA ILE A 24 63.38 -41.73 31.37
C ILE A 24 63.33 -40.58 30.38
N THR A 25 64.38 -39.78 30.41
CA THR A 25 64.78 -38.83 29.37
C THR A 25 65.33 -39.59 28.17
N GLU A 26 64.87 -39.29 26.96
CA GLU A 26 65.71 -39.44 25.78
C GLU A 26 65.48 -38.33 24.75
N LYS A 27 66.62 -37.90 24.19
CA LYS A 27 66.84 -36.71 23.38
C LYS A 27 66.25 -36.83 21.97
N ALA A 28 65.94 -35.66 21.43
CA ALA A 28 65.72 -35.39 20.03
C ALA A 28 66.84 -35.93 19.12
N SER A 29 66.42 -36.49 17.98
CA SER A 29 67.20 -36.55 16.74
C SER A 29 66.29 -36.11 15.60
N ALA A 30 66.77 -35.12 14.84
CA ALA A 30 66.22 -34.68 13.57
C ALA A 30 66.66 -35.63 12.45
N ALA A 31 65.76 -35.97 11.52
CA ALA A 31 66.01 -35.97 10.07
C ALA A 31 64.81 -36.44 9.25
N SER A 32 64.69 -35.81 8.07
CA SER A 32 64.00 -36.18 6.83
C SER A 32 62.47 -36.26 6.81
N ILE A 33 61.90 -35.08 6.55
CA ILE A 33 60.76 -34.85 5.67
C ILE A 33 61.07 -35.36 4.25
N ASP A 34 60.23 -36.23 3.72
CA ASP A 34 59.82 -36.27 2.31
C ASP A 34 58.42 -36.92 2.18
N PRO A 35 57.65 -36.58 1.14
CA PRO A 35 56.27 -36.14 1.30
C PRO A 35 55.26 -37.25 1.05
N VAL A 36 54.21 -37.31 1.88
CA VAL A 36 53.00 -38.07 1.53
C VAL A 36 52.16 -37.22 0.57
N GLN A 37 51.88 -37.84 -0.58
CA GLN A 37 51.18 -37.33 -1.73
C GLN A 37 49.82 -36.69 -1.39
N LYS A 38 49.47 -35.67 -2.20
CA LYS A 38 48.14 -35.06 -2.28
C LYS A 38 47.05 -36.11 -2.43
N ALA A 39 46.01 -36.01 -1.60
CA ALA A 39 44.69 -36.50 -1.95
C ALA A 39 43.88 -35.30 -2.48
N ASP A 40 43.51 -35.36 -3.76
CA ASP A 40 42.57 -34.45 -4.38
C ASP A 40 41.21 -34.53 -3.65
N GLY A 41 40.89 -33.50 -2.87
CA GLY A 41 39.56 -33.32 -2.30
C GLY A 41 38.58 -32.89 -3.40
N GLN A 42 38.03 -33.85 -4.13
CA GLN A 42 36.89 -33.61 -5.03
C GLN A 42 35.74 -32.98 -4.23
N ALA A 43 35.42 -31.72 -4.55
CA ALA A 43 34.19 -31.07 -4.08
C ALA A 43 32.99 -31.88 -4.55
N THR A 44 32.37 -32.64 -3.64
CA THR A 44 31.17 -33.42 -3.93
C THR A 44 30.04 -32.45 -4.27
N TYR A 45 29.43 -32.59 -5.44
CA TYR A 45 28.31 -31.75 -5.86
C TYR A 45 27.11 -31.94 -4.93
N ILE A 46 26.79 -30.93 -4.12
CA ILE A 46 25.58 -30.91 -3.30
C ILE A 46 24.42 -30.33 -4.13
N PRO A 47 23.24 -30.96 -4.22
CA PRO A 47 22.08 -30.43 -4.95
C PRO A 47 21.61 -29.06 -4.43
N LYS A 48 21.08 -28.21 -5.32
CA LYS A 48 20.70 -26.81 -5.01
C LYS A 48 19.73 -26.68 -3.81
N GLY A 49 18.71 -27.55 -3.71
CA GLY A 49 17.74 -27.51 -2.61
C GLY A 49 18.35 -27.83 -1.23
N VAL A 50 19.41 -28.64 -1.21
CA VAL A 50 20.20 -28.98 -0.01
C VAL A 50 21.10 -27.80 0.37
N ARG A 51 21.70 -27.09 -0.61
CA ARG A 51 22.49 -25.86 -0.35
C ARG A 51 21.67 -24.68 0.16
N ASP A 52 20.44 -24.57 -0.31
CA ASP A 52 19.48 -23.53 0.08
C ASP A 52 18.83 -23.82 1.44
N GLY A 53 19.06 -25.01 2.02
CA GLY A 53 18.47 -25.44 3.30
C GLY A 53 16.95 -25.68 3.23
N THR A 54 16.44 -26.04 2.05
CA THR A 54 14.99 -26.16 1.75
C THR A 54 14.48 -27.61 1.68
N ALA A 55 15.37 -28.61 1.74
CA ALA A 55 14.99 -30.02 1.80
C ALA A 55 14.80 -30.49 3.25
N THR A 56 13.63 -31.05 3.54
CA THR A 56 13.28 -31.67 4.84
C THR A 56 13.89 -33.05 4.98
N GLU A 57 14.24 -33.41 6.22
CA GLU A 57 14.71 -34.74 6.64
C GLU A 57 13.78 -35.86 6.18
N GLU A 58 14.22 -36.67 5.22
CA GLU A 58 13.89 -38.09 5.18
C GLU A 58 15.15 -38.86 4.75
N HIS A 59 15.69 -39.64 5.69
CA HIS A 59 16.64 -40.73 5.49
C HIS A 59 18.14 -40.41 5.28
N ASP A 60 18.86 -40.10 6.36
CA ASP A 60 20.30 -40.34 6.46
C ASP A 60 20.78 -40.71 7.87
N GLY A 61 20.03 -41.60 8.55
CA GLY A 61 20.57 -42.71 9.35
C GLY A 61 21.84 -42.53 10.19
N PHE A 62 22.07 -41.38 10.81
CA PHE A 62 23.13 -41.19 11.80
C PHE A 62 22.51 -40.95 13.17
N GLU A 63 22.63 -41.98 14.01
CA GLU A 63 22.27 -41.90 15.42
C GLU A 63 23.07 -40.81 16.13
N ASP A 64 22.38 -40.16 17.06
CA ASP A 64 22.87 -39.12 17.97
C ASP A 64 23.89 -39.75 18.96
N GLY A 65 25.08 -40.01 18.45
CA GLY A 65 26.21 -40.56 19.19
C GLY A 65 26.85 -39.48 20.06
N THR A 66 26.37 -39.36 21.30
CA THR A 66 27.04 -38.65 22.39
C THR A 66 28.42 -39.28 22.68
N ASN A 67 29.45 -38.84 21.96
CA ASN A 67 30.84 -39.03 22.38
C ASN A 67 31.55 -37.68 22.43
N SER A 68 31.41 -37.05 23.59
CA SER A 68 32.18 -35.89 24.01
C SER A 68 33.64 -36.30 24.21
N VAL A 69 34.42 -36.39 23.13
CA VAL A 69 35.88 -36.32 23.26
C VAL A 69 36.25 -34.84 23.35
N LEU A 70 36.16 -34.30 24.58
CA LEU A 70 36.79 -33.05 24.95
C LEU A 70 38.32 -33.24 24.87
N GLN A 71 38.89 -33.15 23.68
CA GLN A 71 40.29 -32.78 23.57
C GLN A 71 40.39 -31.27 23.82
N GLN A 72 40.72 -30.93 25.07
CA GLN A 72 41.36 -29.65 25.35
C GLN A 72 42.58 -29.53 24.44
N VAL A 73 42.46 -28.74 23.37
CA VAL A 73 43.62 -28.28 22.62
C VAL A 73 44.39 -27.37 23.57
N PRO A 74 45.63 -27.69 23.96
CA PRO A 74 46.42 -26.83 24.83
C PRO A 74 46.56 -25.45 24.19
N LEU A 75 46.25 -24.41 24.95
CA LEU A 75 46.59 -23.01 24.62
C LEU A 75 48.12 -22.85 24.67
N LEU A 76 48.81 -23.33 23.63
CA LEU A 76 50.18 -22.93 23.34
C LEU A 76 50.13 -21.49 22.83
N ARG A 77 50.33 -20.54 23.74
CA ARG A 77 50.65 -19.15 23.39
C ARG A 77 51.98 -19.16 22.62
N ALA A 78 51.91 -19.14 21.30
CA ALA A 78 53.03 -18.65 20.51
C ALA A 78 53.12 -17.13 20.76
N THR A 79 54.01 -16.71 21.66
CA THR A 79 54.36 -15.31 21.86
C THR A 79 55.12 -14.80 20.64
N THR A 80 54.41 -14.43 19.58
CA THR A 80 54.90 -13.43 18.64
C THR A 80 54.79 -12.08 19.35
N GLY A 81 55.85 -11.27 19.33
CA GLY A 81 55.96 -10.00 20.08
C GLY A 81 55.07 -8.86 19.56
N TYR A 82 53.87 -9.17 19.08
CA TYR A 82 52.92 -8.18 18.58
C TYR A 82 52.17 -7.48 19.71
N PRO A 83 51.85 -6.17 19.57
CA PRO A 83 50.99 -5.45 20.50
C PRO A 83 49.58 -6.06 20.61
N ASP A 84 48.86 -5.78 21.70
CA ASP A 84 47.43 -6.07 21.76
C ASP A 84 46.69 -5.32 20.64
N VAL A 85 46.05 -6.06 19.74
CA VAL A 85 45.43 -5.53 18.52
C VAL A 85 44.33 -4.53 18.84
N ASN A 86 43.48 -4.81 19.83
CA ASN A 86 42.36 -3.92 20.18
C ASN A 86 42.88 -2.61 20.79
N ALA A 87 43.87 -2.68 21.68
CA ALA A 87 44.53 -1.50 22.25
C ALA A 87 45.24 -0.70 21.15
N TYR A 88 45.92 -1.36 20.22
CA TYR A 88 46.59 -0.71 19.09
C TYR A 88 45.61 0.00 18.15
N ILE A 89 44.48 -0.61 17.82
CA ILE A 89 43.41 0.02 17.03
C ILE A 89 42.92 1.31 17.71
N LYS A 90 42.69 1.25 19.02
CA LYS A 90 42.21 2.39 19.81
C LYS A 90 43.25 3.50 19.92
N SER A 91 44.49 3.18 20.24
CA SER A 91 45.56 4.16 20.41
C SER A 91 45.84 4.93 19.12
N ASN A 92 45.76 4.25 17.97
CA ASN A 92 45.95 4.85 16.66
C ASN A 92 44.69 5.51 16.08
N LYS A 93 43.54 5.42 16.78
CA LYS A 93 42.27 6.05 16.40
C LYS A 93 41.88 5.77 14.94
N PHE A 94 41.99 4.51 14.51
CA PHE A 94 41.68 4.15 13.12
C PHE A 94 40.23 4.49 12.75
N SER A 95 40.08 5.22 11.65
CA SER A 95 38.78 5.37 10.99
C SER A 95 38.36 4.04 10.36
N THR A 96 37.06 3.87 10.16
CA THR A 96 36.50 2.71 9.46
C THR A 96 36.31 3.03 7.99
N ALA A 97 36.52 2.03 7.13
CA ALA A 97 36.21 2.14 5.72
C ALA A 97 34.70 2.39 5.50
N LYS A 98 34.36 3.07 4.40
CA LYS A 98 32.97 3.17 3.95
C LYS A 98 32.52 1.81 3.43
N ILE A 99 31.24 1.49 3.64
CA ILE A 99 30.62 0.28 3.08
C ILE A 99 30.31 0.55 1.60
N GLU A 100 31.03 -0.11 0.72
CA GLU A 100 30.79 -0.11 -0.72
C GLU A 100 29.79 -1.20 -1.09
N LYS A 101 28.91 -0.92 -2.06
CA LYS A 101 28.01 -1.93 -2.63
C LYS A 101 28.40 -2.22 -4.08
N GLN A 102 28.85 -3.43 -4.34
CA GLN A 102 29.21 -3.95 -5.66
C GLN A 102 28.42 -5.23 -5.95
N LEU A 103 27.10 -5.12 -5.90
CA LEU A 103 26.19 -6.26 -5.97
C LEU A 103 26.32 -7.01 -7.30
N LYS A 104 26.40 -8.33 -7.24
CA LYS A 104 26.47 -9.20 -8.43
C LYS A 104 25.07 -9.73 -8.76
N SER A 105 24.52 -9.31 -9.89
CA SER A 105 23.17 -9.70 -10.33
C SER A 105 23.04 -11.19 -10.65
N GLN A 106 24.15 -11.86 -11.01
CA GLN A 106 24.20 -13.28 -11.33
C GLN A 106 24.05 -14.22 -10.12
N PHE A 107 24.19 -13.70 -8.88
CA PHE A 107 24.08 -14.54 -7.70
C PHE A 107 22.61 -14.90 -7.42
N PRO A 108 22.33 -16.16 -7.06
CA PRO A 108 20.99 -16.59 -6.70
C PRO A 108 20.51 -15.84 -5.45
N LYS A 109 19.20 -15.58 -5.39
CA LYS A 109 18.56 -14.98 -4.22
C LYS A 109 17.58 -15.97 -3.63
N PHE A 110 17.84 -16.39 -2.40
CA PHE A 110 16.97 -17.25 -1.63
C PHE A 110 16.84 -16.71 -0.21
N ASN A 111 15.82 -17.18 0.52
CA ASN A 111 15.53 -16.68 1.85
C ASN A 111 16.33 -17.45 2.90
N TYR A 112 16.56 -16.83 4.05
CA TYR A 112 16.89 -17.56 5.27
C TYR A 112 15.71 -18.44 5.69
N ARG A 113 15.95 -19.41 6.58
CA ARG A 113 14.90 -20.33 7.07
C ARG A 113 13.70 -19.63 7.72
N ASN A 114 13.90 -18.43 8.28
CA ASN A 114 12.82 -17.66 8.89
C ASN A 114 12.12 -16.68 7.92
N GLY A 115 12.55 -16.63 6.67
CA GLY A 115 12.06 -15.75 5.61
C GLY A 115 13.06 -14.67 5.18
N TYR A 116 12.66 -13.88 4.17
CA TYR A 116 13.44 -12.76 3.65
C TYR A 116 13.79 -11.75 4.77
N GLY A 117 15.05 -11.30 4.82
CA GLY A 117 15.50 -10.28 5.77
C GLY A 117 15.55 -10.73 7.23
N LYS A 118 15.60 -12.04 7.50
CA LYS A 118 15.62 -12.59 8.86
C LYS A 118 16.83 -13.52 9.14
N PRO A 119 18.07 -12.99 9.03
CA PRO A 119 19.24 -13.71 9.53
C PRO A 119 19.19 -13.83 11.06
N GLU A 120 19.85 -14.85 11.58
CA GLU A 120 19.98 -15.15 13.01
C GLU A 120 21.33 -14.72 13.58
N GLY A 121 22.26 -14.29 12.72
CA GLY A 121 23.63 -14.00 13.11
C GLY A 121 24.55 -13.79 11.92
N ILE A 122 25.85 -13.73 12.21
CA ILE A 122 26.95 -13.56 11.26
C ILE A 122 28.00 -14.66 11.47
N VAL A 123 28.49 -15.24 10.38
CA VAL A 123 29.69 -16.09 10.34
C VAL A 123 30.88 -15.26 9.89
N ILE A 124 31.95 -15.38 10.66
CA ILE A 124 33.21 -14.71 10.48
C ILE A 124 34.17 -15.67 9.77
N HIS A 125 34.55 -15.34 8.54
CA HIS A 125 35.49 -16.10 7.73
C HIS A 125 36.83 -15.39 7.54
N GLU A 126 37.80 -16.14 7.01
CA GLU A 126 38.98 -15.60 6.34
C GLU A 126 39.33 -16.41 5.08
N THR A 127 39.86 -15.72 4.08
CA THR A 127 40.01 -16.19 2.68
C THR A 127 40.97 -17.37 2.44
N ALA A 128 41.71 -17.81 3.46
CA ALA A 128 42.74 -18.84 3.44
C ALA A 128 43.90 -18.60 2.44
N ASN A 129 44.00 -17.41 1.85
CA ASN A 129 44.95 -17.10 0.78
C ASN A 129 45.85 -15.92 1.13
N ASN A 130 47.14 -16.19 1.39
CA ASN A 130 48.13 -15.18 1.80
C ASN A 130 48.51 -14.19 0.69
N SER A 131 48.18 -14.48 -0.57
CA SER A 131 48.64 -13.71 -1.73
C SER A 131 47.54 -12.94 -2.43
N SER A 132 46.28 -13.14 -2.06
CA SER A 132 45.15 -12.53 -2.74
C SER A 132 44.93 -11.07 -2.36
N THR A 133 44.05 -10.43 -3.11
CA THR A 133 43.56 -9.07 -2.85
C THR A 133 42.04 -9.13 -2.80
N ILE A 134 41.40 -8.16 -2.18
CA ILE A 134 39.93 -8.10 -2.10
C ILE A 134 39.26 -8.17 -3.49
N THR A 135 39.85 -7.50 -4.49
CA THR A 135 39.37 -7.55 -5.88
C THR A 135 39.58 -8.93 -6.50
N GLY A 136 40.74 -9.57 -6.24
CA GLY A 136 41.04 -10.92 -6.71
C GLY A 136 40.06 -11.95 -6.16
N GLU A 137 39.77 -11.90 -4.85
CA GLU A 137 38.80 -12.77 -4.19
C GLU A 137 37.39 -12.57 -4.74
N ILE A 138 36.94 -11.31 -4.85
CA ILE A 138 35.62 -11.00 -5.43
C ILE A 138 35.51 -11.50 -6.86
N ASN A 139 36.54 -11.32 -7.69
CA ASN A 139 36.54 -11.78 -9.08
C ASN A 139 36.51 -13.31 -9.17
N TYR A 140 37.37 -13.98 -8.41
CA TYR A 140 37.40 -15.44 -8.37
C TYR A 140 36.06 -16.01 -7.92
N MET A 141 35.49 -15.48 -6.85
CA MET A 141 34.21 -15.94 -6.31
C MET A 141 33.04 -15.59 -7.25
N SER A 142 33.09 -14.44 -7.93
CA SER A 142 32.05 -14.08 -8.91
C SER A 142 32.01 -15.06 -10.09
N THR A 143 33.17 -15.55 -10.52
CA THR A 143 33.29 -16.58 -11.57
C THR A 143 32.87 -17.96 -11.06
N ASN A 144 33.18 -18.28 -9.80
CA ASN A 144 32.98 -19.60 -9.20
C ASN A 144 31.76 -19.67 -8.26
N TYR A 145 30.79 -18.77 -8.41
CA TYR A 145 29.68 -18.58 -7.45
C TYR A 145 28.79 -19.82 -7.28
N ASN A 146 28.77 -20.70 -8.29
CA ASN A 146 28.09 -21.99 -8.20
C ASN A 146 28.72 -22.95 -7.19
N ASN A 147 29.93 -22.69 -6.73
CA ASN A 147 30.58 -23.44 -5.66
C ASN A 147 30.39 -22.74 -4.32
N ALA A 148 30.79 -21.47 -4.24
CA ALA A 148 30.61 -20.67 -3.05
C ALA A 148 30.49 -19.19 -3.38
N PHE A 149 29.70 -18.47 -2.59
CA PHE A 149 29.72 -17.02 -2.54
C PHE A 149 29.33 -16.51 -1.14
N VAL A 150 29.84 -15.34 -0.76
CA VAL A 150 29.56 -14.67 0.53
C VAL A 150 28.90 -13.30 0.35
N HIS A 151 28.49 -12.67 1.45
CA HIS A 151 27.84 -11.37 1.41
C HIS A 151 28.80 -10.22 1.16
N ALA A 152 29.97 -10.26 1.79
CA ALA A 152 30.92 -9.17 1.76
C ALA A 152 32.34 -9.64 2.00
N PHE A 153 33.29 -8.81 1.54
CA PHE A 153 34.70 -8.91 1.89
C PHE A 153 35.16 -7.67 2.64
N VAL A 154 36.10 -7.87 3.55
CA VAL A 154 36.76 -6.82 4.31
C VAL A 154 38.28 -6.97 4.19
N ASP A 155 38.97 -5.86 3.95
CA ASP A 155 40.42 -5.78 4.07
C ASP A 155 40.83 -4.55 4.90
N LYS A 156 42.13 -4.25 4.92
CA LYS A 156 42.71 -3.10 5.64
C LYS A 156 42.13 -1.73 5.25
N SER A 157 41.57 -1.57 4.04
CA SER A 157 41.14 -0.27 3.52
C SER A 157 39.71 -0.23 3.01
N ARG A 158 39.05 -1.37 2.77
CA ARG A 158 37.75 -1.46 2.12
C ARG A 158 36.82 -2.47 2.79
N ILE A 159 35.53 -2.16 2.74
CA ILE A 159 34.42 -3.06 3.06
C ILE A 159 33.54 -3.09 1.81
N ILE A 160 33.41 -4.25 1.18
CA ILE A 160 32.68 -4.40 -0.08
C ILE A 160 31.60 -5.45 0.08
N GLN A 161 30.34 -5.02 0.10
CA GLN A 161 29.19 -5.90 0.02
C GLN A 161 28.87 -6.23 -1.43
N ILE A 162 28.78 -7.52 -1.75
CA ILE A 162 28.57 -8.02 -3.11
C ILE A 162 27.26 -8.82 -3.26
N HIS A 163 26.58 -9.12 -2.15
CA HIS A 163 25.24 -9.72 -2.14
C HIS A 163 24.33 -9.02 -1.11
N PRO A 164 23.01 -8.85 -1.37
CA PRO A 164 22.07 -8.33 -0.37
C PRO A 164 22.04 -9.20 0.88
N THR A 165 22.04 -8.59 2.07
CA THR A 165 22.07 -9.34 3.34
C THR A 165 20.70 -9.85 3.76
N GLU A 166 19.65 -9.46 3.05
CA GLU A 166 18.30 -9.97 3.22
C GLU A 166 18.11 -11.38 2.63
N ASN A 167 19.06 -11.84 1.81
CA ASN A 167 19.09 -13.15 1.17
C ASN A 167 20.22 -14.01 1.73
N GLY A 168 20.09 -15.33 1.67
CA GLY A 168 21.15 -16.27 2.04
C GLY A 168 22.27 -16.35 0.99
N VAL A 169 23.39 -16.96 1.38
CA VAL A 169 24.56 -17.21 0.51
C VAL A 169 25.08 -18.63 0.68
N TRP A 170 26.02 -19.07 -0.15
CA TRP A 170 26.64 -20.40 -0.05
C TRP A 170 28.11 -20.31 0.37
N GLY A 171 28.42 -20.27 1.67
CA GLY A 171 29.81 -20.15 2.12
C GLY A 171 30.18 -20.83 3.44
N ALA A 172 29.22 -21.43 4.16
CA ALA A 172 29.49 -22.07 5.45
C ALA A 172 28.73 -23.39 5.66
N GLY A 173 28.37 -24.08 4.58
CA GLY A 173 27.55 -25.29 4.63
C GLY A 173 26.06 -25.02 4.83
N GLN A 174 25.21 -26.01 4.51
CA GLN A 174 23.76 -25.85 4.39
C GLN A 174 23.08 -25.23 5.63
N TYR A 175 23.48 -25.66 6.82
CA TYR A 175 22.84 -25.23 8.06
C TYR A 175 23.15 -23.76 8.40
N ALA A 176 24.36 -23.30 8.12
CA ALA A 176 24.72 -21.89 8.31
C ALA A 176 24.22 -21.00 7.18
N ASN A 177 24.20 -21.47 5.93
CA ASN A 177 23.65 -20.76 4.78
C ASN A 177 22.18 -20.35 5.01
N ALA A 178 21.40 -21.23 5.64
CA ALA A 178 19.99 -20.97 5.97
C ALA A 178 19.80 -19.97 7.12
N ARG A 179 20.86 -19.59 7.85
CA ARG A 179 20.77 -18.84 9.12
C ARG A 179 21.52 -17.53 9.14
N PHE A 180 22.69 -17.44 8.52
CA PHE A 180 23.65 -16.40 8.87
C PHE A 180 24.12 -15.58 7.68
N ILE A 181 24.40 -14.30 7.95
CA ILE A 181 25.21 -13.47 7.08
C ILE A 181 26.65 -14.01 7.12
N GLN A 182 27.38 -13.96 6.02
CA GLN A 182 28.73 -14.53 5.92
C GLN A 182 29.66 -13.50 5.29
N VAL A 183 30.76 -13.22 5.98
CA VAL A 183 31.70 -12.15 5.60
C VAL A 183 33.11 -12.73 5.60
N GLU A 184 33.90 -12.33 4.61
CA GLU A 184 35.27 -12.79 4.41
C GLU A 184 36.30 -11.73 4.81
N LEU A 185 37.31 -12.13 5.58
CA LEU A 185 38.49 -11.30 5.84
C LEU A 185 39.63 -11.68 4.89
N VAL A 186 40.07 -10.71 4.09
CA VAL A 186 41.24 -10.88 3.23
C VAL A 186 42.50 -10.88 4.09
N ARG A 187 43.39 -11.87 3.89
CA ARG A 187 44.61 -11.98 4.69
C ARG A 187 45.54 -10.77 4.49
N SER A 188 45.97 -10.20 5.60
CA SER A 188 46.92 -9.09 5.71
C SER A 188 48.38 -9.55 5.69
N LYS A 189 49.28 -8.65 5.28
CA LYS A 189 50.74 -8.93 5.17
C LYS A 189 51.56 -8.39 6.33
N THR A 190 51.04 -7.41 7.07
CA THR A 190 51.71 -6.80 8.22
C THR A 190 50.74 -6.65 9.39
N PHE A 191 51.27 -6.41 10.59
CA PHE A 191 50.47 -6.23 11.80
C PHE A 191 49.54 -5.01 11.72
N ASP A 192 50.01 -3.88 11.18
CA ASP A 192 49.17 -2.69 11.00
C ASP A 192 48.02 -2.96 10.00
N GLU A 193 48.31 -3.67 8.91
CA GLU A 193 47.28 -4.10 7.96
C GLU A 193 46.23 -5.00 8.62
N PHE A 194 46.69 -5.98 9.41
CA PHE A 194 45.81 -6.86 10.17
C PHE A 194 44.94 -6.06 11.13
N ALA A 195 45.53 -5.17 11.94
CA ALA A 195 44.78 -4.34 12.89
C ALA A 195 43.74 -3.44 12.21
N ARG A 196 44.07 -2.82 11.06
CA ARG A 196 43.10 -2.04 10.26
C ARG A 196 41.98 -2.91 9.70
N SER A 197 42.32 -4.11 9.22
CA SER A 197 41.33 -5.06 8.70
C SER A 197 40.37 -5.52 9.79
N ILE A 198 40.88 -5.81 11.00
CA ILE A 198 40.07 -6.15 12.17
C ILE A 198 39.19 -4.98 12.61
N ASN A 199 39.70 -3.73 12.57
CA ASN A 199 38.90 -2.54 12.86
C ASN A 199 37.70 -2.40 11.91
N ASN A 200 37.92 -2.58 10.61
CA ASN A 200 36.88 -2.56 9.58
C ASN A 200 35.90 -3.72 9.75
N TYR A 201 36.42 -4.91 10.06
CA TYR A 201 35.62 -6.13 10.14
C TYR A 201 34.70 -6.11 11.36
N ALA A 202 35.24 -5.74 12.53
CA ALA A 202 34.44 -5.58 13.73
C ALA A 202 33.38 -4.47 13.58
N TYR A 203 33.71 -3.39 12.84
CA TYR A 203 32.72 -2.35 12.51
C TYR A 203 31.60 -2.88 11.62
N TYR A 204 31.93 -3.63 10.57
CA TYR A 204 30.92 -4.16 9.67
C TYR A 204 30.04 -5.22 10.35
N ALA A 205 30.63 -6.09 11.18
CA ALA A 205 29.85 -7.04 11.98
C ALA A 205 28.92 -6.33 12.97
N ALA A 206 29.39 -5.31 13.70
CA ALA A 206 28.56 -4.50 14.58
C ALA A 206 27.43 -3.79 13.81
N TYR A 207 27.74 -3.23 12.64
CA TYR A 207 26.76 -2.60 11.75
C TYR A 207 25.66 -3.59 11.36
N LEU A 208 26.01 -4.80 10.93
CA LEU A 208 25.04 -5.82 10.53
C LEU A 208 24.18 -6.30 11.72
N LEU A 209 24.77 -6.51 12.89
CA LEU A 209 24.02 -6.87 14.09
C LEU A 209 23.02 -5.75 14.46
N ASP A 210 23.42 -4.48 14.35
CA ASP A 210 22.56 -3.32 14.58
C ASP A 210 21.41 -3.26 13.56
N GLN A 211 21.73 -3.43 12.26
CA GLN A 211 20.76 -3.43 11.17
C GLN A 211 19.62 -4.46 11.38
N TYR A 212 19.97 -5.65 11.88
CA TYR A 212 19.02 -6.75 12.09
C TYR A 212 18.48 -6.84 13.52
N ASN A 213 18.89 -5.94 14.42
CA ASN A 213 18.53 -5.93 15.83
C ASN A 213 18.87 -7.27 16.52
N LEU A 214 20.10 -7.74 16.30
CA LEU A 214 20.67 -8.93 16.89
C LEU A 214 21.66 -8.52 17.99
N PRO A 215 21.60 -9.11 19.20
CA PRO A 215 22.57 -8.82 20.25
C PRO A 215 23.97 -9.26 19.81
N VAL A 216 25.02 -8.75 20.45
CA VAL A 216 26.38 -9.32 20.31
C VAL A 216 26.50 -10.49 21.27
N ASP A 217 26.44 -11.71 20.74
CA ASP A 217 26.49 -12.95 21.51
C ASP A 217 27.36 -13.99 20.78
N SER A 218 28.39 -14.50 21.46
CA SER A 218 29.42 -15.37 20.84
C SER A 218 29.01 -16.83 20.92
N ALA A 219 28.82 -17.48 19.77
CA ALA A 219 28.59 -18.91 19.71
C ALA A 219 29.86 -19.76 19.79
N HIS A 220 31.04 -19.12 19.90
CA HIS A 220 32.32 -19.82 19.76
C HIS A 220 32.54 -20.90 20.82
N SER A 221 32.04 -20.69 22.05
CA SER A 221 32.22 -21.60 23.17
C SER A 221 31.07 -22.58 23.39
N ASP A 222 29.84 -22.28 22.96
CA ASP A 222 28.64 -23.05 23.35
C ASP A 222 27.66 -23.36 22.20
N GLY A 223 27.96 -22.92 20.98
CA GLY A 223 27.11 -23.12 19.81
C GLY A 223 25.80 -22.34 19.85
N LYS A 224 25.71 -21.26 20.64
CA LYS A 224 24.52 -20.41 20.76
C LYS A 224 24.89 -18.95 20.65
N GLY A 225 24.08 -18.19 19.90
CA GLY A 225 24.28 -16.75 19.75
C GLY A 225 24.27 -16.30 18.31
N THR A 226 24.83 -15.12 18.07
CA THR A 226 24.67 -14.34 16.85
C THR A 226 25.99 -14.06 16.13
N VAL A 227 27.14 -14.31 16.77
CA VAL A 227 28.47 -14.16 16.19
C VAL A 227 29.17 -15.52 16.21
N TRP A 228 29.42 -16.06 15.02
CA TRP A 228 29.93 -17.40 14.79
C TRP A 228 31.27 -17.35 14.07
N SER A 229 32.24 -18.16 14.47
CA SER A 229 33.35 -18.53 13.57
C SER A 229 32.91 -19.67 12.66
N HIS A 230 33.56 -19.85 11.51
CA HIS A 230 33.34 -21.03 10.68
C HIS A 230 33.69 -22.31 11.45
N ASP A 231 34.73 -22.26 12.28
CA ASP A 231 35.05 -23.32 13.26
C ASP A 231 33.88 -23.69 14.19
N ALA A 232 33.14 -22.70 14.72
CA ALA A 232 31.98 -22.96 15.57
C ALA A 232 30.82 -23.57 14.77
N VAL A 233 30.65 -23.18 13.50
CA VAL A 233 29.70 -23.83 12.59
C VAL A 233 30.09 -25.30 12.40
N THR A 234 31.35 -25.60 12.10
CA THR A 234 31.85 -26.99 11.96
C THR A 234 31.57 -27.81 13.22
N ARG A 235 31.87 -27.27 14.40
CA ARG A 235 31.74 -28.01 15.68
C ARG A 235 30.29 -28.20 16.16
N TYR A 236 29.40 -27.25 15.89
CA TYR A 236 28.06 -27.25 16.49
C TYR A 236 26.90 -27.44 15.51
N LEU A 237 27.09 -27.12 14.23
CA LEU A 237 26.05 -27.27 13.19
C LEU A 237 26.43 -28.34 12.16
N GLY A 238 27.71 -28.52 11.87
CA GLY A 238 28.18 -29.43 10.82
C GLY A 238 27.86 -28.91 9.40
N GLY A 239 27.97 -29.80 8.41
CA GLY A 239 27.77 -29.46 6.98
C GLY A 239 28.94 -28.68 6.35
N THR A 240 30.05 -28.51 7.07
CA THR A 240 31.33 -27.93 6.65
C THR A 240 32.43 -28.46 7.58
N THR A 241 33.69 -28.41 7.15
CA THR A 241 34.86 -28.89 7.91
C THR A 241 35.91 -27.80 8.16
N HIS A 242 35.55 -26.56 7.86
CA HIS A 242 36.45 -25.42 7.90
C HIS A 242 36.64 -24.88 9.33
N THR A 243 37.84 -24.38 9.63
CA THR A 243 38.22 -23.91 10.98
C THR A 243 38.60 -22.43 11.03
N ASP A 244 38.31 -21.66 9.98
CA ASP A 244 38.52 -20.21 9.98
C ASP A 244 37.64 -19.48 11.03
N PRO A 245 38.09 -18.32 11.54
CA PRO A 245 39.37 -17.65 11.29
C PRO A 245 40.41 -17.95 12.40
N VAL A 246 40.22 -19.02 13.18
CA VAL A 246 40.90 -19.26 14.46
C VAL A 246 42.42 -19.25 14.33
N ALA A 247 42.97 -20.08 13.43
CA ALA A 247 44.41 -20.16 13.21
C ALA A 247 44.99 -18.85 12.66
N TYR A 248 44.27 -18.19 11.76
CA TYR A 248 44.70 -16.92 11.19
C TYR A 248 44.77 -15.81 12.25
N PHE A 249 43.79 -15.72 13.14
CA PHE A 249 43.84 -14.75 14.25
C PHE A 249 45.00 -15.06 15.20
N ASN A 250 45.21 -16.33 15.54
CA ASN A 250 46.30 -16.74 16.43
C ASN A 250 47.68 -16.37 15.87
N GLN A 251 47.87 -16.40 14.54
CA GLN A 251 49.12 -15.99 13.87
C GLN A 251 49.53 -14.54 14.23
N TRP A 252 48.55 -13.66 14.50
CA TRP A 252 48.77 -12.25 14.83
C TRP A 252 48.68 -11.96 16.34
N GLY A 253 48.74 -12.99 17.19
CA GLY A 253 48.55 -12.84 18.63
C GLY A 253 47.12 -12.42 19.01
N TYR A 254 46.15 -12.66 18.13
CA TYR A 254 44.75 -12.31 18.32
C TYR A 254 43.89 -13.56 18.51
N ASN A 255 42.64 -13.41 18.94
CA ASN A 255 41.71 -14.52 19.10
C ASN A 255 40.26 -14.07 18.89
N PHE A 256 39.37 -15.04 18.74
CA PHE A 256 37.96 -14.77 18.44
C PHE A 256 37.24 -13.98 19.55
N ASN A 257 37.55 -14.23 20.82
CA ASN A 257 36.93 -13.51 21.94
C ASN A 257 37.34 -12.02 21.96
N ASN A 258 38.58 -11.72 21.61
CA ASN A 258 39.04 -10.33 21.45
C ASN A 258 38.30 -9.65 20.29
N PHE A 259 38.05 -10.37 19.19
CA PHE A 259 37.26 -9.87 18.07
C PHE A 259 35.82 -9.55 18.48
N VAL A 260 35.14 -10.47 19.16
CA VAL A 260 33.77 -10.25 19.67
C VAL A 260 33.73 -9.06 20.65
N SER A 261 34.75 -8.90 21.49
CA SER A 261 34.85 -7.76 22.39
C SER A 261 34.90 -6.43 21.65
N LEU A 262 35.64 -6.37 20.53
CA LEU A 262 35.71 -5.18 19.67
C LEU A 262 34.38 -4.94 18.92
N ILE A 263 33.69 -5.99 18.47
CA ILE A 263 32.33 -5.88 17.91
C ILE A 263 31.39 -5.25 18.93
N ASN A 264 31.39 -5.74 20.18
CA ASN A 264 30.51 -5.25 21.23
C ASN A 264 30.74 -3.76 21.55
N GLU A 265 31.99 -3.33 21.60
CA GLU A 265 32.32 -1.92 21.81
C GLU A 265 31.78 -1.04 20.68
N LYS A 266 31.98 -1.45 19.43
CA LYS A 266 31.48 -0.73 18.26
C LYS A 266 29.94 -0.72 18.20
N TYR A 267 29.31 -1.84 18.52
CA TYR A 267 27.85 -1.98 18.60
C TYR A 267 27.27 -1.01 19.65
N LYS A 268 27.85 -0.97 20.86
CA LYS A 268 27.44 -0.01 21.90
C LYS A 268 27.62 1.44 21.47
N ALA A 269 28.72 1.76 20.77
CA ALA A 269 28.95 3.11 20.25
C ALA A 269 27.93 3.52 19.16
N MET A 270 27.41 2.56 18.38
CA MET A 270 26.34 2.81 17.40
C MET A 270 25.00 3.13 18.08
N GLN A 271 24.66 2.42 19.17
CA GLN A 271 23.42 2.58 19.92
C GLN A 271 23.29 3.94 20.64
N VAL A 272 24.41 4.55 21.06
CA VAL A 272 24.42 5.88 21.70
C VAL A 272 24.02 7.01 20.73
N ASN A 273 23.98 6.77 19.42
CA ASN A 273 23.58 7.76 18.41
C ASN A 273 22.07 7.82 18.12
N TYR A 274 21.24 7.03 18.79
CA TYR A 274 19.80 7.10 18.58
C TYR A 274 19.17 8.34 19.21
N GLU A 275 18.23 8.95 18.48
CA GLU A 275 17.40 10.02 19.00
C GLU A 275 16.37 9.46 20.00
N LYS A 276 16.11 10.21 21.07
CA LYS A 276 15.05 9.90 22.04
C LYS A 276 13.72 10.44 21.54
N ILE A 277 12.62 9.75 21.85
CA ILE A 277 11.27 10.30 21.63
C ILE A 277 10.93 11.21 22.81
N GLU A 278 10.81 12.52 22.56
CA GLU A 278 10.46 13.52 23.57
C GLU A 278 8.97 13.44 23.95
N TYR A 279 8.11 13.26 22.95
CA TYR A 279 6.69 12.98 23.15
C TYR A 279 6.14 12.13 22.01
N ASP A 280 5.04 11.44 22.31
CA ASP A 280 4.21 10.76 21.33
C ASP A 280 2.74 10.86 21.78
N LYS A 281 1.91 11.53 20.98
CA LYS A 281 0.51 11.80 21.29
C LYS A 281 -0.42 11.39 20.15
N ALA A 282 -1.62 10.95 20.50
CA ALA A 282 -2.68 10.71 19.53
C ALA A 282 -3.18 12.05 18.97
N ILE A 283 -3.37 12.11 17.65
CA ILE A 283 -3.95 13.26 16.96
C ILE A 283 -4.94 12.78 15.90
N THR A 284 -5.71 13.72 15.35
CA THR A 284 -6.54 13.47 14.16
C THR A 284 -6.18 14.53 13.13
N ALA A 285 -5.68 14.08 11.98
CA ALA A 285 -5.46 14.93 10.82
C ALA A 285 -5.53 14.10 9.54
N TYR A 286 -5.65 14.79 8.41
CA TYR A 286 -5.44 14.18 7.10
C TYR A 286 -4.40 14.97 6.31
N SER A 287 -3.53 14.22 5.66
CA SER A 287 -2.44 14.78 4.84
C SER A 287 -2.31 14.01 3.53
N ARG A 288 -1.61 14.60 2.56
CA ARG A 288 -1.11 13.91 1.36
C ARG A 288 0.40 14.04 1.27
N VAL A 289 1.04 13.14 0.53
CA VAL A 289 2.47 13.23 0.23
C VAL A 289 2.75 14.54 -0.52
N LYS A 290 3.67 15.35 0.02
CA LYS A 290 4.19 16.58 -0.61
C LYS A 290 5.51 16.30 -1.32
N THR A 291 6.42 15.58 -0.67
CA THR A 291 7.76 15.30 -1.19
C THR A 291 8.14 13.85 -0.96
N ALA A 292 7.95 13.01 -1.98
CA ALA A 292 8.26 11.58 -1.89
C ALA A 292 9.77 11.31 -1.94
N THR A 293 10.50 12.02 -2.81
CA THR A 293 11.94 11.83 -3.03
C THR A 293 12.72 12.08 -1.73
N GLY A 294 13.59 11.15 -1.37
CA GLY A 294 14.39 11.22 -0.14
C GLY A 294 13.64 10.88 1.15
N ASN A 295 12.34 10.58 1.08
CA ASN A 295 11.51 10.27 2.25
C ASN A 295 11.05 8.82 2.26
N SER A 296 11.02 8.24 3.47
CA SER A 296 10.68 6.84 3.71
C SER A 296 9.71 6.71 4.87
N VAL A 297 9.03 5.57 4.92
CA VAL A 297 8.12 5.19 5.99
C VAL A 297 8.80 4.17 6.89
N TRP A 298 8.64 4.34 8.20
CA TRP A 298 9.39 3.61 9.22
C TRP A 298 8.45 3.00 10.26
N THR A 299 8.88 1.93 10.94
CA THR A 299 8.09 1.29 12.01
C THR A 299 7.97 2.17 13.27
N LYS A 300 8.96 3.04 13.48
CA LYS A 300 9.06 4.09 14.51
C LYS A 300 9.66 5.35 13.85
N PRO A 301 9.63 6.53 14.49
CA PRO A 301 10.40 7.68 14.01
C PRO A 301 11.85 7.29 13.63
N ASN A 302 12.33 7.71 12.45
CA ASN A 302 13.68 7.32 12.01
C ASN A 302 14.74 7.80 13.02
N LYS A 303 15.86 7.08 13.08
CA LYS A 303 16.97 7.27 14.04
C LYS A 303 16.61 7.03 15.51
N THR A 304 15.42 6.52 15.81
CA THR A 304 15.11 6.02 17.16
C THR A 304 15.40 4.52 17.25
N GLU A 305 15.62 4.04 18.47
CA GLU A 305 15.95 2.64 18.73
C GLU A 305 14.90 1.68 18.16
N GLY A 306 15.36 0.74 17.32
CA GLY A 306 14.52 -0.27 16.66
C GLY A 306 13.62 0.27 15.53
N ALA A 307 13.88 1.47 15.01
CA ALA A 307 13.23 1.97 13.80
C ALA A 307 13.70 1.17 12.57
N LYS A 308 12.76 0.53 11.88
CA LYS A 308 13.01 -0.27 10.67
C LYS A 308 12.31 0.35 9.48
N LEU A 309 12.94 0.30 8.31
CA LEU A 309 12.35 0.76 7.06
C LEU A 309 11.14 -0.12 6.72
N VAL A 310 9.99 0.49 6.45
CA VAL A 310 8.80 -0.20 5.97
C VAL A 310 8.82 -0.20 4.44
N ASN A 311 8.81 0.99 3.84
CA ASN A 311 8.88 1.18 2.40
C ASN A 311 9.13 2.66 2.03
N PRO A 312 9.50 2.97 0.78
CA PRO A 312 9.58 4.35 0.31
C PRO A 312 8.25 5.10 0.45
N LEU A 313 8.27 6.40 0.76
CA LEU A 313 7.05 7.20 0.87
C LEU A 313 6.29 7.29 -0.47
N SER A 314 7.00 7.13 -1.59
CA SER A 314 6.42 7.14 -2.95
C SER A 314 5.32 6.11 -3.17
N SER A 315 5.29 4.99 -2.43
CA SER A 315 4.21 3.99 -2.51
C SER A 315 2.83 4.52 -2.05
N TYR A 316 2.80 5.69 -1.42
CA TYR A 316 1.59 6.34 -0.91
C TYR A 316 1.27 7.67 -1.59
N SER A 317 2.00 8.04 -2.65
CA SER A 317 1.69 9.22 -3.46
C SER A 317 0.25 9.16 -4.00
N GLY A 318 -0.46 10.28 -3.93
CA GLY A 318 -1.86 10.39 -4.37
C GLY A 318 -2.90 9.81 -3.41
N LYS A 319 -2.50 9.17 -2.30
CA LYS A 319 -3.43 8.63 -1.29
C LYS A 319 -3.71 9.66 -0.19
N ASN A 320 -4.92 9.63 0.36
CA ASN A 320 -5.25 10.31 1.61
C ASN A 320 -4.61 9.54 2.77
N LEU A 321 -3.79 10.22 3.57
CA LEU A 321 -3.11 9.64 4.74
C LEU A 321 -3.84 10.12 5.99
N ARG A 322 -4.48 9.20 6.71
CA ARG A 322 -5.09 9.52 8.00
C ARG A 322 -4.01 9.50 9.06
N ILE A 323 -3.69 10.68 9.60
CA ILE A 323 -2.70 10.82 10.66
C ILE A 323 -3.36 10.51 12.00
N ILE A 324 -2.75 9.58 12.73
CA ILE A 324 -3.29 9.04 13.99
C ILE A 324 -2.41 9.37 15.19
N ARG A 325 -1.12 9.66 14.99
CA ARG A 325 -0.20 10.08 16.05
C ARG A 325 0.83 11.09 15.53
N GLU A 326 1.34 11.88 16.46
CA GLU A 326 2.45 12.82 16.28
C GLU A 326 3.50 12.54 17.36
N ALA A 327 4.76 12.45 16.95
CA ALA A 327 5.88 12.29 17.86
C ALA A 327 7.00 13.28 17.52
N LYS A 328 7.70 13.77 18.54
CA LYS A 328 8.89 14.59 18.38
C LYS A 328 10.11 13.85 18.89
N THR A 329 11.18 13.84 18.11
CA THR A 329 12.46 13.25 18.50
C THR A 329 13.42 14.31 19.05
N SER A 330 14.45 13.89 19.79
CA SER A 330 15.47 14.78 20.35
C SER A 330 16.31 15.51 19.29
N GLY A 331 16.30 15.03 18.04
CA GLY A 331 16.83 15.76 16.88
C GLY A 331 15.91 16.89 16.38
N GLY A 332 14.76 17.12 17.03
CA GLY A 332 13.80 18.17 16.71
C GLY A 332 12.83 17.84 15.57
N THR A 333 12.86 16.62 15.02
CA THR A 333 11.98 16.22 13.90
C THR A 333 10.61 15.83 14.43
N ILE A 334 9.56 16.32 13.77
CA ILE A 334 8.17 15.91 14.03
C ILE A 334 7.80 14.82 13.04
N TRP A 335 7.38 13.68 13.57
CA TRP A 335 6.98 12.49 12.84
C TRP A 335 5.48 12.28 12.96
N TYR A 336 4.85 11.89 11.86
CA TYR A 336 3.45 11.50 11.82
C TYR A 336 3.31 10.00 11.59
N GLN A 337 2.56 9.34 12.47
CA GLN A 337 2.09 7.99 12.21
C GLN A 337 0.79 8.06 11.40
N PHE A 338 0.72 7.31 10.31
CA PHE A 338 -0.45 7.34 9.44
C PHE A 338 -1.03 5.96 9.15
N SER A 339 -2.29 5.97 8.73
CA SER A 339 -3.03 4.81 8.25
C SER A 339 -3.60 5.07 6.86
N VAL A 340 -3.77 3.99 6.10
CA VAL A 340 -4.39 3.97 4.77
C VAL A 340 -5.35 2.79 4.72
N GLY A 341 -6.60 3.00 4.28
CA GLY A 341 -7.61 1.94 4.24
C GLY A 341 -7.89 1.31 5.62
N GLY A 342 -7.77 2.10 6.69
CA GLY A 342 -7.98 1.64 8.07
C GLY A 342 -6.80 0.88 8.69
N LYS A 343 -5.74 0.59 7.92
CA LYS A 343 -4.55 -0.10 8.42
C LYS A 343 -3.44 0.90 8.75
N THR A 344 -2.89 0.82 9.96
CA THR A 344 -1.69 1.57 10.35
C THR A 344 -0.49 1.12 9.52
N ILE A 345 0.21 2.08 8.93
CA ILE A 345 1.34 1.81 8.03
C ILE A 345 2.67 2.04 8.74
N GLY A 346 2.88 3.23 9.32
CA GLY A 346 4.14 3.61 9.93
C GLY A 346 4.28 5.11 10.11
N TRP A 347 5.51 5.54 10.39
CA TRP A 347 5.92 6.89 10.70
C TRP A 347 6.65 7.54 9.52
N VAL A 348 6.38 8.82 9.28
CA VAL A 348 7.01 9.64 8.25
C VAL A 348 7.30 11.04 8.78
N ASP A 349 8.36 11.69 8.30
CA ASP A 349 8.66 13.09 8.61
C ASP A 349 7.47 13.97 8.18
N SER A 350 6.94 14.76 9.10
CA SER A 350 5.79 15.64 8.86
C SER A 350 6.05 16.66 7.74
N LYS A 351 7.30 17.08 7.52
CA LYS A 351 7.70 18.01 6.45
C LYS A 351 7.51 17.42 5.05
N ALA A 352 7.49 16.09 4.92
CA ALA A 352 7.26 15.40 3.67
C ALA A 352 5.77 15.37 3.27
N LEU A 353 4.88 15.86 4.14
CA LEU A 353 3.44 15.84 3.95
C LEU A 353 2.86 17.26 3.79
N ASN A 354 1.70 17.34 3.15
CA ASN A 354 0.82 18.50 3.13
C ASN A 354 -0.46 18.17 3.91
N THR A 355 -0.60 18.73 5.11
CA THR A 355 -1.79 18.53 5.95
C THR A 355 -2.91 19.45 5.47
N PHE A 356 -4.04 18.87 5.09
CA PHE A 356 -5.19 19.59 4.52
C PHE A 356 -6.44 19.55 5.41
N TYR A 357 -6.43 18.75 6.49
CA TYR A 357 -7.46 18.77 7.51
C TYR A 357 -6.87 18.56 8.91
N THR A 358 -7.32 19.39 9.85
CA THR A 358 -7.18 19.20 11.30
C THR A 358 -8.46 19.71 12.00
N PRO A 359 -8.80 19.23 13.21
CA PRO A 359 -9.97 19.70 13.95
C PRO A 359 -9.97 21.20 14.26
N SER A 360 -8.82 21.88 14.27
CA SER A 360 -8.75 23.34 14.49
C SER A 360 -9.35 24.14 13.33
N MET A 361 -9.59 23.51 12.18
CA MET A 361 -10.27 24.12 11.03
C MET A 361 -11.81 24.12 11.19
N GLU A 362 -12.35 23.43 12.20
CA GLU A 362 -13.79 23.33 12.42
C GLU A 362 -14.34 24.59 13.10
N LYS A 363 -15.49 25.09 12.62
CA LYS A 363 -16.24 26.19 13.24
C LYS A 363 -17.57 25.67 13.76
N THR A 364 -17.96 26.11 14.96
CA THR A 364 -19.27 25.76 15.53
C THR A 364 -20.36 26.53 14.78
N ILE A 365 -21.43 25.82 14.42
CA ILE A 365 -22.62 26.39 13.79
C ILE A 365 -23.87 25.71 14.33
N THR A 366 -25.01 26.37 14.16
CA THR A 366 -26.33 25.81 14.45
C THR A 366 -27.21 25.92 13.22
N GLY A 367 -28.13 24.98 13.07
CA GLY A 367 -29.14 25.04 12.01
C GLY A 367 -29.73 23.69 11.70
N THR A 368 -30.83 23.71 10.96
CA THR A 368 -31.49 22.51 10.46
C THR A 368 -31.29 22.41 8.96
N ARG A 369 -31.02 21.20 8.49
CA ARG A 369 -30.93 20.84 7.07
C ARG A 369 -31.71 19.55 6.81
N TYR A 370 -31.90 19.24 5.54
CA TYR A 370 -32.48 18.00 5.05
C TYR A 370 -31.58 17.44 3.95
N VAL A 371 -31.59 16.12 3.76
CA VAL A 371 -30.92 15.49 2.61
C VAL A 371 -31.57 15.98 1.33
N LEU A 372 -30.77 16.47 0.37
CA LEU A 372 -31.29 16.86 -0.93
C LEU A 372 -31.90 15.62 -1.62
N PRO A 373 -33.15 15.67 -2.11
CA PRO A 373 -33.81 14.48 -2.64
C PRO A 373 -33.12 13.82 -3.84
N SER A 374 -32.23 14.53 -4.55
CA SER A 374 -31.40 14.00 -5.63
C SER A 374 -30.04 13.45 -5.17
N LYS A 375 -29.70 13.53 -3.88
CA LYS A 375 -28.40 13.15 -3.30
C LYS A 375 -28.49 12.04 -2.25
N GLN A 376 -29.61 11.31 -2.22
CA GLN A 376 -29.84 10.22 -1.26
C GLN A 376 -28.83 9.07 -1.37
N THR A 377 -28.23 8.85 -2.54
CA THR A 377 -27.21 7.80 -2.75
C THR A 377 -25.81 8.25 -2.39
N VAL A 378 -25.61 9.53 -2.04
CA VAL A 378 -24.29 10.05 -1.66
C VAL A 378 -24.00 9.69 -0.21
N HIS A 379 -22.73 9.50 0.11
CA HIS A 379 -22.28 8.99 1.40
C HIS A 379 -21.95 10.09 2.41
N TYR A 380 -21.88 9.70 3.69
CA TYR A 380 -21.41 10.51 4.79
C TYR A 380 -20.26 9.81 5.53
N TYR A 381 -19.41 10.59 6.18
CA TYR A 381 -18.10 10.12 6.65
C TYR A 381 -17.84 10.47 8.11
N GLY A 382 -16.91 9.76 8.75
CA GLY A 382 -16.50 10.06 10.13
C GLY A 382 -15.77 11.40 10.31
N LEU A 383 -15.11 11.90 9.24
CA LEU A 383 -14.33 13.14 9.16
C LEU A 383 -14.63 13.81 7.79
N PRO A 384 -14.34 15.11 7.58
CA PRO A 384 -14.70 15.83 6.35
C PRO A 384 -13.76 15.50 5.17
N VAL A 385 -13.56 14.20 4.92
CA VAL A 385 -12.69 13.65 3.88
C VAL A 385 -13.36 12.40 3.31
N GLU A 386 -13.37 12.26 1.98
CA GLU A 386 -13.85 11.04 1.32
C GLU A 386 -12.77 9.96 1.43
N ASP A 387 -12.99 9.03 2.35
CA ASP A 387 -12.10 7.89 2.60
C ASP A 387 -12.95 6.68 3.00
N SER A 388 -12.79 5.58 2.25
CA SER A 388 -13.48 4.31 2.47
C SER A 388 -13.38 3.77 3.90
N ALA A 389 -12.28 4.05 4.61
CA ALA A 389 -12.06 3.57 5.97
C ALA A 389 -12.97 4.24 7.01
N ILE A 390 -13.57 5.38 6.66
CA ILE A 390 -14.46 6.17 7.53
C ILE A 390 -15.82 6.44 6.90
N ASP A 391 -16.12 5.76 5.80
CA ASP A 391 -17.43 5.80 5.14
C ASP A 391 -18.48 5.14 6.04
N ARG A 392 -19.58 5.85 6.29
CA ARG A 392 -20.69 5.39 7.14
C ARG A 392 -21.93 4.98 6.33
N GLY A 393 -21.84 5.04 5.00
CA GLY A 393 -22.87 4.62 4.06
C GLY A 393 -23.67 5.79 3.46
N PRO A 394 -24.74 5.48 2.71
CA PRO A 394 -25.51 6.47 1.98
C PRO A 394 -26.45 7.28 2.88
N LEU A 395 -26.76 8.51 2.44
CA LEU A 395 -27.70 9.43 3.11
C LEU A 395 -29.17 9.00 3.04
N SER A 396 -29.51 7.97 2.27
CA SER A 396 -30.88 7.51 2.02
C SER A 396 -31.66 7.19 3.30
N LYS A 397 -30.96 6.72 4.34
CA LYS A 397 -31.54 6.43 5.66
C LYS A 397 -32.12 7.66 6.37
N PHE A 398 -31.71 8.86 5.97
CA PHE A 398 -32.10 10.12 6.60
C PHE A 398 -33.01 10.97 5.72
N ASN A 399 -33.61 10.38 4.68
CA ASN A 399 -34.48 11.10 3.77
C ASN A 399 -35.69 11.71 4.50
N GLY A 400 -35.91 13.00 4.32
CA GLY A 400 -37.00 13.75 4.95
C GLY A 400 -36.84 14.00 6.46
N GLN A 401 -35.76 13.54 7.08
CA GLN A 401 -35.46 13.79 8.49
C GLN A 401 -34.78 15.16 8.66
N ALA A 402 -35.11 15.86 9.75
CA ALA A 402 -34.46 17.09 10.13
C ALA A 402 -33.06 16.79 10.70
N LEU A 403 -32.03 17.32 10.06
CA LEU A 403 -30.63 17.14 10.41
C LEU A 403 -30.11 18.38 11.14
N THR A 404 -29.75 18.22 12.42
CA THR A 404 -29.17 19.28 13.23
C THR A 404 -27.67 19.41 13.00
N LEU A 405 -27.23 20.60 12.59
CA LEU A 405 -25.82 20.91 12.39
C LEU A 405 -25.12 21.21 13.72
N GLN A 406 -23.84 20.82 13.83
CA GLN A 406 -22.98 21.12 14.97
C GLN A 406 -21.78 21.98 14.58
N ARG A 407 -21.17 21.67 13.43
CA ARG A 407 -19.94 22.32 12.96
C ARG A 407 -19.88 22.38 11.43
N GLU A 408 -19.01 23.22 10.93
CA GLU A 408 -18.60 23.26 9.52
C GLU A 408 -17.09 23.28 9.38
N ALA A 409 -16.61 22.85 8.21
CA ALA A 409 -15.23 22.97 7.80
C ALA A 409 -15.14 23.05 6.28
N THR A 410 -14.25 23.89 5.76
CA THR A 410 -13.96 23.96 4.32
C THR A 410 -12.67 23.23 4.03
N ILE A 411 -12.76 22.10 3.35
CA ILE A 411 -11.63 21.22 3.05
C ILE A 411 -11.44 21.22 1.53
N GLU A 412 -10.30 21.71 1.08
CA GLU A 412 -9.96 21.79 -0.36
C GLU A 412 -11.06 22.48 -1.20
N GLY A 413 -11.62 23.58 -0.67
CA GLY A 413 -12.67 24.35 -1.33
C GLY A 413 -14.08 23.76 -1.22
N GLN A 414 -14.25 22.59 -0.61
CA GLN A 414 -15.55 21.98 -0.36
C GLN A 414 -16.01 22.29 1.05
N LEU A 415 -17.21 22.86 1.20
CA LEU A 415 -17.84 23.05 2.51
C LEU A 415 -18.46 21.74 2.99
N TRP A 416 -18.16 21.38 4.24
CA TRP A 416 -18.70 20.21 4.93
C TRP A 416 -19.43 20.64 6.18
N TYR A 417 -20.50 19.91 6.51
CA TYR A 417 -21.22 20.04 7.77
C TYR A 417 -21.09 18.77 8.60
N ARG A 418 -20.79 18.96 9.89
CA ARG A 418 -20.93 17.92 10.90
C ARG A 418 -22.37 17.91 11.40
N VAL A 419 -23.07 16.83 11.10
CA VAL A 419 -24.45 16.58 11.53
C VAL A 419 -24.43 15.78 12.82
N LYS A 420 -25.24 16.21 13.80
CA LYS A 420 -25.39 15.56 15.09
C LYS A 420 -25.73 14.08 14.89
N ASP A 421 -25.02 13.21 15.60
CA ASP A 421 -25.18 11.74 15.60
C ASP A 421 -24.93 11.02 14.26
N LEU A 422 -24.55 11.73 13.19
CA LEU A 422 -24.28 11.15 11.87
C LEU A 422 -22.80 11.16 11.51
N GLY A 423 -22.15 12.34 11.55
CA GLY A 423 -20.81 12.56 11.00
C GLY A 423 -20.77 13.74 10.05
N TRP A 424 -19.89 13.70 9.06
CA TRP A 424 -19.63 14.77 8.11
C TRP A 424 -20.28 14.52 6.74
N VAL A 425 -20.93 15.55 6.21
CA VAL A 425 -21.62 15.55 4.91
C VAL A 425 -21.22 16.81 4.13
N LYS A 426 -20.97 16.71 2.82
CA LYS A 426 -20.77 17.90 1.98
C LYS A 426 -22.03 18.76 2.02
N ALA A 427 -21.87 20.07 2.23
CA ALA A 427 -22.98 21.02 2.33
C ALA A 427 -23.87 21.02 1.08
N ALA A 428 -23.28 20.82 -0.11
CA ALA A 428 -23.98 20.73 -1.38
C ALA A 428 -24.94 19.52 -1.51
N ASN A 429 -24.87 18.55 -0.59
CA ASN A 429 -25.79 17.41 -0.55
C ASN A 429 -26.99 17.65 0.38
N LEU A 430 -27.03 18.79 1.05
CA LEU A 430 -28.06 19.17 2.01
C LEU A 430 -28.80 20.42 1.53
N THR A 431 -30.03 20.59 2.00
CA THR A 431 -30.90 21.74 1.71
C THR A 431 -31.55 22.26 2.99
N THR A 432 -32.01 23.49 2.97
CA THR A 432 -32.79 24.10 4.05
C THR A 432 -34.26 23.65 4.02
N THR A 433 -34.76 23.19 2.88
CA THR A 433 -36.16 22.77 2.69
C THR A 433 -36.32 21.26 2.68
N LYS A 434 -37.39 20.75 3.29
CA LYS A 434 -37.71 19.31 3.30
C LYS A 434 -38.12 18.79 1.91
N TYR A 435 -38.74 19.65 1.11
CA TYR A 435 -39.27 19.33 -0.21
C TYR A 435 -38.53 20.13 -1.29
N ASP A 436 -38.61 19.64 -2.53
CA ASP A 436 -38.14 20.39 -3.69
C ASP A 436 -39.03 21.63 -3.92
N LEU A 437 -38.41 22.71 -4.41
CA LEU A 437 -39.10 23.94 -4.80
C LEU A 437 -39.32 23.96 -6.32
N ILE A 438 -40.32 24.71 -6.80
CA ILE A 438 -40.51 24.99 -8.24
C ILE A 438 -39.61 26.18 -8.61
N GLU A 439 -38.62 25.97 -9.47
CA GLU A 439 -37.79 27.05 -10.02
C GLU A 439 -38.56 27.85 -11.07
N TYR A 440 -39.27 27.15 -11.96
CA TYR A 440 -40.21 27.75 -12.89
C TYR A 440 -41.35 26.77 -13.20
N ASP A 441 -42.49 27.33 -13.60
CA ASP A 441 -43.62 26.61 -14.17
C ASP A 441 -44.24 27.49 -15.26
N LYS A 442 -44.12 27.06 -16.52
CA LYS A 442 -44.55 27.81 -17.70
C LYS A 442 -45.49 27.00 -18.57
N ALA A 443 -46.46 27.69 -19.17
CA ALA A 443 -47.30 27.10 -20.19
C ALA A 443 -46.46 26.83 -21.46
N ILE A 444 -46.61 25.63 -22.03
CA ILE A 444 -45.98 25.27 -23.30
C ILE A 444 -46.97 24.53 -24.19
N THR A 445 -46.61 24.37 -25.46
CA THR A 445 -47.32 23.49 -26.40
C THR A 445 -46.34 22.46 -26.91
N ALA A 446 -46.62 21.19 -26.66
CA ALA A 446 -45.91 20.07 -27.27
C ALA A 446 -46.80 18.83 -27.28
N TYR A 447 -46.40 17.80 -28.01
CA TYR A 447 -46.95 16.47 -27.88
C TYR A 447 -45.83 15.46 -27.66
N SER A 448 -46.10 14.53 -26.74
CA SER A 448 -45.18 13.45 -26.42
C SER A 448 -45.92 12.11 -26.33
N ARG A 449 -45.17 11.02 -26.45
CA ARG A 449 -45.62 9.66 -26.12
C ARG A 449 -44.76 9.07 -25.02
N VAL A 450 -45.30 8.12 -24.26
CA VAL A 450 -44.52 7.38 -23.26
C VAL A 450 -43.37 6.66 -23.94
N LYS A 451 -42.15 6.92 -23.45
CA LYS A 451 -40.91 6.24 -23.86
C LYS A 451 -40.55 5.12 -22.89
N THR A 452 -40.60 5.43 -21.59
CA THR A 452 -40.20 4.49 -20.52
C THR A 452 -41.29 4.43 -19.46
N ALA A 453 -42.17 3.43 -19.56
CA ALA A 453 -43.26 3.26 -18.60
C ALA A 453 -42.79 2.70 -17.25
N SER A 454 -41.87 1.73 -17.27
CA SER A 454 -41.40 1.04 -16.06
C SER A 454 -40.74 2.02 -15.08
N GLY A 455 -41.07 1.89 -13.80
CA GLY A 455 -40.56 2.75 -12.72
C GLY A 455 -41.09 4.19 -12.70
N ASN A 456 -41.93 4.60 -13.66
CA ASN A 456 -42.43 5.97 -13.79
C ASN A 456 -43.91 6.08 -13.38
N SER A 457 -44.26 7.19 -12.76
CA SER A 457 -45.61 7.46 -12.23
C SER A 457 -46.07 8.85 -12.61
N VAL A 458 -47.38 9.06 -12.59
CA VAL A 458 -48.04 10.35 -12.79
C VAL A 458 -48.43 10.93 -11.43
N TRP A 459 -48.27 12.24 -11.27
CA TRP A 459 -48.38 12.92 -9.98
C TRP A 459 -49.28 14.15 -10.07
N THR A 460 -49.87 14.58 -8.94
CA THR A 460 -50.71 15.79 -8.87
C THR A 460 -49.92 17.09 -9.07
N LYS A 461 -48.65 17.07 -8.69
CA LYS A 461 -47.61 18.10 -8.87
C LYS A 461 -46.31 17.38 -9.23
N PRO A 462 -45.25 18.06 -9.70
CA PRO A 462 -43.93 17.43 -9.79
C PRO A 462 -43.59 16.64 -8.52
N ASN A 463 -43.07 15.41 -8.67
CA ASN A 463 -42.77 14.56 -7.51
C ASN A 463 -41.76 15.25 -6.57
N LYS A 464 -41.80 14.92 -5.27
CA LYS A 464 -40.95 15.46 -4.20
C LYS A 464 -41.18 16.93 -3.82
N ILE A 465 -42.17 17.59 -4.44
CA ILE A 465 -42.74 18.84 -3.95
C ILE A 465 -43.73 18.55 -2.80
N GLU A 466 -43.87 19.51 -1.89
CA GLU A 466 -44.86 19.45 -0.82
C GLU A 466 -46.29 19.19 -1.35
N GLY A 467 -46.93 18.17 -0.79
CA GLY A 467 -48.28 17.76 -1.17
C GLY A 467 -48.39 17.06 -2.52
N ALA A 468 -47.28 16.69 -3.17
CA ALA A 468 -47.34 15.86 -4.37
C ALA A 468 -47.87 14.45 -4.03
N GLN A 469 -48.92 14.04 -4.72
CA GLN A 469 -49.56 12.73 -4.55
C GLN A 469 -49.47 11.95 -5.85
N LYS A 470 -49.24 10.63 -5.74
CA LYS A 470 -49.24 9.73 -6.88
C LYS A 470 -50.67 9.52 -7.38
N ILE A 471 -50.88 9.73 -8.68
CA ILE A 471 -52.16 9.52 -9.35
C ILE A 471 -52.24 8.09 -9.88
N SER A 472 -51.27 7.68 -10.69
CA SER A 472 -51.28 6.38 -11.37
C SER A 472 -49.89 5.99 -11.88
N ALA A 473 -49.73 4.76 -12.36
CA ALA A 473 -48.55 4.36 -13.11
C ALA A 473 -48.57 4.97 -14.52
N LEU A 474 -47.39 5.36 -15.05
CA LEU A 474 -47.30 5.97 -16.38
C LEU A 474 -47.74 5.01 -17.50
N SER A 475 -47.62 3.70 -17.28
CA SER A 475 -48.06 2.65 -18.21
C SER A 475 -49.54 2.77 -18.64
N THR A 476 -50.39 3.37 -17.81
CA THR A 476 -51.82 3.65 -18.11
C THR A 476 -52.01 4.51 -19.37
N TYR A 477 -50.99 5.26 -19.77
CA TYR A 477 -51.01 6.17 -20.91
C TYR A 477 -50.10 5.73 -22.07
N SER A 478 -49.53 4.52 -22.01
CA SER A 478 -48.74 3.95 -23.10
C SER A 478 -49.53 3.93 -24.41
N GLY A 479 -48.88 4.34 -25.50
CA GLY A 479 -49.49 4.40 -26.83
C GLY A 479 -50.43 5.60 -27.08
N LYS A 480 -50.80 6.37 -26.05
CA LYS A 480 -51.65 7.56 -26.21
C LYS A 480 -50.82 8.78 -26.59
N ASN A 481 -51.37 9.65 -27.44
CA ASN A 481 -50.83 10.99 -27.66
C ASN A 481 -51.10 11.85 -26.41
N MET A 482 -50.04 12.35 -25.79
CA MET A 482 -50.12 13.17 -24.59
C MET A 482 -49.88 14.63 -24.97
N ARG A 483 -50.91 15.46 -24.84
CA ARG A 483 -50.76 16.90 -25.07
C ARG A 483 -50.08 17.52 -23.86
N ILE A 484 -48.90 18.08 -24.07
CA ILE A 484 -48.15 18.77 -23.03
C ILE A 484 -48.63 20.21 -22.95
N ILE A 485 -49.00 20.62 -21.74
CA ILE A 485 -49.61 21.94 -21.48
C ILE A 485 -48.74 22.83 -20.59
N ARG A 486 -47.87 22.24 -19.75
CA ARG A 486 -46.93 22.98 -18.90
C ARG A 486 -45.61 22.24 -18.74
N GLU A 487 -44.56 23.01 -18.53
CA GLU A 487 -43.21 22.56 -18.16
C GLU A 487 -42.82 23.21 -16.85
N ALA A 488 -42.37 22.40 -15.89
CA ALA A 488 -41.83 22.89 -14.63
C ALA A 488 -40.44 22.29 -14.36
N LYS A 489 -39.57 23.07 -13.73
CA LYS A 489 -38.27 22.61 -13.24
C LYS A 489 -38.25 22.73 -11.73
N THR A 490 -37.80 21.67 -11.06
CA THR A 490 -37.63 21.65 -9.61
C THR A 490 -36.22 22.07 -9.20
N SER A 491 -36.03 22.46 -7.94
CA SER A 491 -34.72 22.77 -7.35
C SER A 491 -33.72 21.61 -7.38
N SER A 492 -34.20 20.39 -7.60
CA SER A 492 -33.35 19.21 -7.85
C SER A 492 -32.83 19.12 -9.29
N GLY A 493 -33.24 20.04 -10.18
CA GLY A 493 -32.89 20.07 -11.60
C GLY A 493 -33.80 19.24 -12.51
N THR A 494 -34.77 18.52 -11.94
CA THR A 494 -35.67 17.65 -12.69
C THR A 494 -36.72 18.47 -13.45
N ILE A 495 -36.90 18.17 -14.73
CA ILE A 495 -37.94 18.79 -15.56
C ILE A 495 -39.15 17.85 -15.61
N TRP A 496 -40.33 18.44 -15.45
CA TRP A 496 -41.63 17.76 -15.42
C TRP A 496 -42.55 18.35 -16.48
N TYR A 497 -43.34 17.50 -17.11
CA TYR A 497 -44.43 17.90 -18.01
C TYR A 497 -45.78 17.62 -17.38
N GLN A 498 -46.64 18.64 -17.36
CA GLN A 498 -48.06 18.46 -17.16
C GLN A 498 -48.70 18.12 -18.49
N PHE A 499 -49.51 17.07 -18.53
CA PHE A 499 -50.15 16.61 -19.76
C PHE A 499 -51.66 16.41 -19.63
N SER A 500 -52.33 16.44 -20.77
CA SER A 500 -53.72 16.04 -20.94
C SER A 500 -53.87 14.92 -21.96
N VAL A 501 -54.95 14.16 -21.83
CA VAL A 501 -55.37 13.11 -22.77
C VAL A 501 -56.87 13.25 -22.97
N GLY A 502 -57.34 13.28 -24.23
CA GLY A 502 -58.76 13.49 -24.53
C GLY A 502 -59.30 14.83 -24.00
N GLY A 503 -58.45 15.86 -23.96
CA GLY A 503 -58.81 17.20 -23.46
C GLY A 503 -58.81 17.35 -21.93
N LYS A 504 -58.71 16.26 -21.16
CA LYS A 504 -58.67 16.30 -19.69
C LYS A 504 -57.24 16.32 -19.16
N THR A 505 -56.91 17.31 -18.34
CA THR A 505 -55.62 17.37 -17.62
C THR A 505 -55.50 16.18 -16.67
N ILE A 506 -54.38 15.47 -16.77
CA ILE A 506 -54.13 14.25 -15.98
C ILE A 506 -53.20 14.53 -14.81
N GLY A 507 -52.02 15.08 -15.06
CA GLY A 507 -51.01 15.28 -14.03
C GLY A 507 -49.62 15.52 -14.60
N TRP A 508 -48.62 15.39 -13.73
CA TRP A 508 -47.21 15.65 -14.01
C TRP A 508 -46.42 14.34 -14.15
N VAL A 509 -45.50 14.32 -15.11
CA VAL A 509 -44.58 13.21 -15.37
C VAL A 509 -43.18 13.76 -15.69
N GLU A 510 -42.14 13.03 -15.30
CA GLU A 510 -40.76 13.42 -15.59
C GLU A 510 -40.47 13.33 -17.09
N THR A 511 -39.87 14.37 -17.68
CA THR A 511 -39.71 14.48 -19.13
C THR A 511 -38.86 13.36 -19.73
N LYS A 512 -37.89 12.82 -18.98
CA LYS A 512 -37.03 11.71 -19.43
C LYS A 512 -37.80 10.42 -19.75
N ALA A 513 -39.01 10.27 -19.19
CA ALA A 513 -39.88 9.12 -19.43
C ALA A 513 -40.69 9.25 -20.72
N LEU A 514 -40.58 10.38 -21.43
CA LEU A 514 -41.35 10.72 -22.61
C LEU A 514 -40.46 10.86 -23.85
N ASN A 515 -41.08 10.68 -25.02
CA ASN A 515 -40.55 11.04 -26.32
C ASN A 515 -41.39 12.18 -26.90
N THR A 516 -40.86 13.39 -26.91
CA THR A 516 -41.53 14.56 -27.49
C THR A 516 -41.34 14.55 -29.01
N PHE A 517 -42.45 14.43 -29.75
CA PHE A 517 -42.43 14.28 -31.21
C PHE A 517 -42.99 15.51 -31.94
N TYR A 518 -43.58 16.46 -31.22
CA TYR A 518 -43.97 17.76 -31.76
C TYR A 518 -43.71 18.89 -30.76
N THR A 519 -43.10 19.97 -31.27
CA THR A 519 -43.05 21.30 -30.66
C THR A 519 -43.25 22.37 -31.75
N PRO A 520 -43.73 23.58 -31.41
CA PRO A 520 -43.88 24.67 -32.38
C PRO A 520 -42.58 25.06 -33.10
N SER A 521 -41.40 24.78 -32.52
CA SER A 521 -40.11 25.02 -33.18
C SER A 521 -39.86 24.13 -34.41
N MET A 522 -40.68 23.10 -34.62
CA MET A 522 -40.65 22.25 -35.82
C MET A 522 -41.42 22.86 -36.99
N GLU A 523 -42.18 23.93 -36.75
CA GLU A 523 -42.96 24.61 -37.77
C GLU A 523 -42.09 25.56 -38.60
N LYS A 524 -42.16 25.44 -39.93
CA LYS A 524 -41.48 26.30 -40.88
C LYS A 524 -42.49 27.17 -41.60
N ASN A 525 -42.14 28.42 -41.87
CA ASN A 525 -42.96 29.29 -42.70
C ASN A 525 -43.02 28.75 -44.14
N LEU A 526 -44.20 28.79 -44.73
CA LEU A 526 -44.42 28.40 -46.11
C LEU A 526 -45.57 29.23 -46.66
N THR A 527 -45.41 29.82 -47.84
CA THR A 527 -46.53 30.44 -48.57
C THR A 527 -46.85 29.56 -49.76
N ALA A 528 -48.01 28.91 -49.73
CA ALA A 528 -48.44 28.07 -50.84
C ALA A 528 -49.96 28.07 -51.00
N THR A 529 -50.43 27.95 -52.24
CA THR A 529 -51.84 27.72 -52.55
C THR A 529 -52.10 26.23 -52.71
N ARG A 530 -53.16 25.74 -52.07
CA ARG A 530 -53.59 24.34 -52.10
C ARG A 530 -55.10 24.22 -52.23
N TYR A 531 -55.56 23.02 -52.59
CA TYR A 531 -56.97 22.63 -52.68
C TYR A 531 -57.17 21.28 -52.00
N VAL A 532 -58.34 21.04 -51.41
CA VAL A 532 -58.69 19.72 -50.84
C VAL A 532 -58.80 18.70 -51.97
N LEU A 533 -58.13 17.54 -51.83
CA LEU A 533 -58.30 16.42 -52.76
C LEU A 533 -59.71 15.84 -52.64
N THR A 534 -60.39 15.61 -53.76
CA THR A 534 -61.77 15.09 -53.77
C THR A 534 -61.88 13.74 -53.06
N SER A 535 -60.86 12.89 -53.20
CA SER A 535 -60.75 11.58 -52.53
C SER A 535 -60.47 11.66 -51.02
N LYS A 536 -60.13 12.84 -50.50
CA LYS A 536 -59.74 13.07 -49.10
C LYS A 536 -60.67 14.06 -48.37
N LYS A 537 -61.85 14.37 -48.92
CA LYS A 537 -62.82 15.30 -48.31
C LYS A 537 -63.30 14.91 -46.90
N ASN A 538 -63.27 13.62 -46.57
CA ASN A 538 -63.66 13.13 -45.25
C ASN A 538 -62.50 13.09 -44.25
N GLU A 539 -61.28 13.40 -44.68
CA GLU A 539 -60.15 13.55 -43.76
C GLU A 539 -60.31 14.82 -42.91
N HIS A 540 -59.63 14.85 -41.77
CA HIS A 540 -59.83 15.89 -40.77
C HIS A 540 -58.71 16.93 -40.77
N TYR A 541 -59.00 18.05 -40.10
CA TYR A 541 -58.02 19.08 -39.76
C TYR A 541 -58.07 19.36 -38.25
N TYR A 542 -56.93 19.76 -37.70
CA TYR A 542 -56.66 19.75 -36.27
C TYR A 542 -56.09 21.10 -35.82
N GLY A 543 -56.17 21.41 -34.53
CA GLY A 543 -55.55 22.62 -33.98
C GLY A 543 -54.03 22.65 -34.06
N LEU A 544 -53.38 21.48 -34.10
CA LEU A 544 -51.93 21.24 -34.12
C LEU A 544 -51.64 20.06 -35.09
N PRO A 545 -50.41 19.86 -35.59
CA PRO A 545 -50.09 18.82 -36.57
C PRO A 545 -50.00 17.41 -35.94
N VAL A 546 -51.02 17.03 -35.18
CA VAL A 546 -51.15 15.77 -34.46
C VAL A 546 -52.59 15.30 -34.54
N VAL A 547 -52.79 14.01 -34.81
CA VAL A 547 -54.12 13.39 -34.75
C VAL A 547 -54.48 13.17 -33.28
N ASP A 548 -55.39 14.01 -32.76
CA ASP A 548 -55.96 13.89 -31.43
C ASP A 548 -57.39 14.45 -31.47
N SER A 549 -58.35 13.66 -30.99
CA SER A 549 -59.78 14.01 -30.95
C SER A 549 -60.05 15.29 -30.16
N ALA A 550 -59.22 15.63 -29.18
CA ALA A 550 -59.37 16.83 -28.36
C ALA A 550 -59.09 18.14 -29.13
N ILE A 551 -58.44 18.07 -30.29
CA ILE A 551 -58.11 19.21 -31.13
C ILE A 551 -58.63 19.05 -32.56
N ASP A 552 -59.44 18.03 -32.81
CA ASP A 552 -60.10 17.81 -34.09
C ASP A 552 -61.14 18.93 -34.33
N ARG A 553 -61.05 19.57 -35.50
CA ARG A 553 -61.93 20.66 -35.91
C ARG A 553 -62.97 20.20 -36.94
N GLY A 554 -62.95 18.92 -37.31
CA GLY A 554 -63.89 18.26 -38.20
C GLY A 554 -63.32 17.96 -39.59
N PRO A 555 -64.18 17.54 -40.53
CA PRO A 555 -63.77 17.10 -41.85
C PRO A 555 -63.43 18.27 -42.79
N LEU A 556 -62.55 18.00 -43.76
CA LEU A 556 -62.13 18.94 -44.80
C LEU A 556 -63.23 19.25 -45.84
N SER A 557 -64.33 18.50 -45.85
CA SER A 557 -65.45 18.64 -46.80
C SER A 557 -66.02 20.06 -46.83
N LYS A 558 -65.97 20.78 -45.69
CA LYS A 558 -66.37 22.19 -45.55
C LYS A 558 -65.57 23.16 -46.44
N PHE A 559 -64.42 22.70 -46.94
CA PHE A 559 -63.48 23.49 -47.75
C PHE A 559 -63.27 22.93 -49.16
N SER A 560 -64.06 21.92 -49.56
CA SER A 560 -64.00 21.38 -50.92
C SER A 560 -64.27 22.47 -51.95
N GLY A 561 -63.45 22.52 -53.01
CA GLY A 561 -63.55 23.52 -54.09
C GLY A 561 -63.07 24.93 -53.73
N LYS A 562 -62.69 25.20 -52.47
CA LYS A 562 -62.15 26.49 -52.02
C LYS A 562 -60.63 26.56 -52.18
N THR A 563 -60.12 27.76 -52.44
CA THR A 563 -58.69 28.05 -52.44
C THR A 563 -58.18 28.13 -51.00
N LEU A 564 -57.15 27.34 -50.65
CA LEU A 564 -56.54 27.33 -49.33
C LEU A 564 -55.15 27.95 -49.36
N THR A 565 -54.91 28.93 -48.49
CA THR A 565 -53.59 29.51 -48.28
C THR A 565 -52.89 28.78 -47.14
N VAL A 566 -51.81 28.08 -47.44
CA VAL A 566 -50.89 27.49 -46.45
C VAL A 566 -49.92 28.56 -45.98
N GLN A 567 -49.69 28.62 -44.66
CA GLN A 567 -48.79 29.58 -44.02
C GLN A 567 -47.59 28.92 -43.32
N ARG A 568 -47.71 27.63 -42.98
CA ARG A 568 -46.64 26.86 -42.36
C ARG A 568 -46.67 25.40 -42.79
N GLU A 569 -45.54 24.74 -42.63
CA GLU A 569 -45.41 23.30 -42.72
C GLU A 569 -44.67 22.72 -41.51
N ALA A 570 -44.88 21.44 -41.23
CA ALA A 570 -44.13 20.70 -40.22
C ALA A 570 -44.08 19.22 -40.60
N THR A 571 -42.92 18.58 -40.44
CA THR A 571 -42.78 17.14 -40.60
C THR A 571 -42.82 16.48 -39.24
N ILE A 572 -43.92 15.79 -38.95
CA ILE A 572 -44.16 15.13 -37.66
C ILE A 572 -44.17 13.64 -37.90
N GLU A 573 -43.22 12.93 -37.30
CA GLU A 573 -43.09 11.47 -37.39
C GLU A 573 -43.07 10.96 -38.84
N GLY A 574 -42.34 11.67 -39.72
CA GLY A 574 -42.22 11.35 -41.14
C GLY A 574 -43.39 11.80 -42.01
N GLN A 575 -44.46 12.37 -41.45
CA GLN A 575 -45.59 12.89 -42.20
C GLN A 575 -45.50 14.41 -42.33
N LEU A 576 -45.63 14.92 -43.57
CA LEU A 576 -45.70 16.35 -43.82
C LEU A 576 -47.11 16.88 -43.52
N TRP A 577 -47.18 17.97 -42.77
CA TRP A 577 -48.40 18.67 -42.41
C TRP A 577 -48.36 20.11 -42.92
N TYR A 578 -49.51 20.64 -43.30
CA TYR A 578 -49.70 22.03 -43.68
C TYR A 578 -50.66 22.74 -42.73
N ARG A 579 -50.26 23.94 -42.31
CA ARG A 579 -51.12 24.88 -41.58
C ARG A 579 -51.82 25.77 -42.58
N VAL A 580 -53.13 25.56 -42.72
CA VAL A 580 -54.00 26.38 -43.55
C VAL A 580 -54.45 27.60 -42.74
N LYS A 581 -54.29 28.78 -43.34
CA LYS A 581 -54.67 30.08 -42.77
C LYS A 581 -56.10 30.01 -42.24
N ASP A 582 -56.29 30.49 -41.01
CA ASP A 582 -57.57 30.57 -40.30
C ASP A 582 -58.29 29.22 -40.03
N LEU A 583 -57.72 28.07 -40.41
CA LEU A 583 -58.36 26.75 -40.23
C LEU A 583 -57.64 25.86 -39.23
N GLY A 584 -56.33 25.64 -39.38
CA GLY A 584 -55.57 24.67 -38.60
C GLY A 584 -54.62 23.82 -39.45
N TRP A 585 -54.29 22.64 -38.95
CA TRP A 585 -53.32 21.72 -39.53
C TRP A 585 -54.00 20.51 -40.17
N THR A 586 -53.58 20.13 -41.37
CA THR A 586 -53.94 18.85 -41.99
C THR A 586 -52.74 18.24 -42.69
N LYS A 587 -52.77 16.93 -42.96
CA LYS A 587 -51.67 16.27 -43.67
C LYS A 587 -51.57 16.85 -45.08
N ALA A 588 -50.34 17.11 -45.55
CA ALA A 588 -50.10 17.62 -46.90
C ALA A 588 -50.67 16.66 -47.97
N ALA A 589 -50.66 15.36 -47.69
CA ALA A 589 -51.24 14.32 -48.55
C ALA A 589 -52.77 14.43 -48.75
N ASN A 590 -53.46 15.27 -47.98
CA ASN A 590 -54.89 15.55 -48.16
C ASN A 590 -55.16 16.69 -49.15
N LEU A 591 -54.10 17.37 -49.60
CA LEU A 591 -54.16 18.60 -50.38
C LEU A 591 -53.42 18.45 -51.72
N SER A 592 -53.86 19.20 -52.72
CA SER A 592 -53.28 19.28 -54.08
C SER A 592 -52.85 20.71 -54.41
N ALA A 593 -51.84 20.86 -55.26
CA ALA A 593 -51.45 22.15 -55.84
C ALA A 593 -52.40 22.60 -56.96
N LYS A 594 -53.09 21.67 -57.62
CA LYS A 594 -54.08 21.93 -58.66
C LYS A 594 -55.50 21.80 -58.10
N LYS A 595 -56.39 22.68 -58.54
CA LYS A 595 -57.83 22.55 -58.27
C LYS A 595 -58.34 21.28 -58.93
N GLN A 596 -59.06 20.45 -58.17
CA GLN A 596 -59.69 19.22 -58.65
C GLN A 596 -61.19 19.42 -58.85
#